data_AF-A0A956DWC9-F1
#
_entry.id   AF-A0A956DWC9-F1
#
_cell.length_a   1.000
_cell.length_b   1.000
_cell.length_c   1.000
_cell.angle_alpha   90.00
_cell.angle_beta   90.00
_cell.angle_gamma   90.00
#
_symmetry.space_group_name_H-M   'P 1'
#
loop_
_entity.id
_entity.type
_entity.pdbx_description
1 polymer ?
#
loop_
_entity_poly.entity_id
_entity_poly.type
_entity_poly.pdbx_seq_one_letter_code
_entity_poly.pdbx_strand_id
1 'polypeptide(L)'
;MKRHRGFILISVLTILGGIALYFATVTWRGWEEIYKMVSKGDNMPIAGLIPLIIFFTYLSISEALRHDRLIRQGREDEILDEMYK
;
A
#
# COMPACT_ATOMS: atom_id res chain seq x y z
N MET A 1 -4.43 -18.48 -29.08
CA MET A 1 -3.31 -17.55 -28.81
C MET A 1 -3.47 -16.12 -29.36
N LYS A 2 -4.30 -15.82 -30.38
CA LYS A 2 -4.44 -14.44 -30.93
C LYS A 2 -5.24 -13.46 -30.04
N ARG A 3 -6.19 -13.95 -29.23
CA ARG A 3 -7.09 -13.10 -28.40
C ARG A 3 -6.37 -12.35 -27.26
N HIS A 4 -5.29 -12.89 -26.71
CA HIS A 4 -4.54 -12.26 -25.61
C HIS A 4 -3.55 -11.20 -26.09
N ARG A 5 -3.10 -11.27 -27.36
CA ARG A 5 -2.10 -10.34 -27.92
C ARG A 5 -2.64 -8.91 -28.05
N GLY A 6 -3.92 -8.76 -28.42
CA GLY A 6 -4.57 -7.45 -28.50
C GLY A 6 -4.72 -6.79 -27.13
N PHE A 7 -5.13 -7.57 -26.12
CA PHE A 7 -5.23 -7.09 -24.74
C PHE A 7 -3.86 -6.66 -24.20
N ILE A 8 -2.82 -7.49 -24.38
CA ILE A 8 -1.45 -7.16 -23.95
C ILE A 8 -0.95 -5.89 -24.64
N LEU A 9 -1.18 -5.74 -25.95
CA LEU A 9 -0.76 -4.55 -26.68
C LEU A 9 -1.45 -3.28 -26.16
N ILE A 10 -2.76 -3.33 -25.94
CA ILE A 10 -3.53 -2.21 -25.38
C ILE A 10 -3.04 -1.90 -23.96
N SER A 11 -2.83 -2.90 -23.11
CA SER A 11 -2.30 -2.70 -21.76
C SER A 11 -0.92 -2.05 -21.78
N VAL A 12 -0.02 -2.50 -22.65
CA VAL A 12 1.33 -1.92 -22.79
C VAL A 12 1.25 -0.48 -23.30
N LEU A 13 0.41 -0.20 -24.30
CA LEU A 13 0.23 1.16 -24.82
C LEU A 13 -0.38 2.09 -23.77
N THR A 14 -1.34 1.62 -22.97
CA THR A 14 -1.93 2.41 -21.88
C THR A 14 -0.91 2.69 -20.78
N ILE A 15 -0.07 1.72 -20.43
CA ILE A 15 0.99 1.90 -19.43
C ILE A 15 2.04 2.89 -19.93
N LEU A 16 2.54 2.70 -21.16
CA LEU A 16 3.53 3.60 -21.75
C LEU A 16 2.98 5.01 -21.95
N GLY A 17 1.72 5.13 -22.39
CA GLY A 17 1.02 6.40 -22.51
C GLY A 17 0.84 7.10 -21.15
N GLY A 18 0.47 6.35 -20.10
CA GLY A 18 0.36 6.87 -18.74
C GLY A 18 1.70 7.35 -18.18
N ILE A 19 2.78 6.61 -18.43
CA ILE A 19 4.14 6.99 -18.03
C ILE A 19 4.60 8.25 -18.79
N ALA A 20 4.42 8.30 -20.12
CA ALA A 20 4.80 9.46 -20.92
C ALA A 20 4.00 10.70 -20.51
N LEU A 21 2.69 10.55 -20.28
CA LEU A 21 1.83 11.63 -19.80
C LEU A 21 2.27 12.11 -18.42
N TYR A 22 2.56 11.19 -17.49
CA TYR A 22 3.08 11.53 -16.17
C TYR A 22 4.33 12.40 -16.28
N PHE A 23 5.35 11.98 -17.04
CA PHE A 23 6.58 12.78 -17.20
C PHE A 23 6.35 14.10 -17.95
N ALA A 24 5.39 14.17 -18.86
CA ALA A 24 5.03 15.41 -19.55
C ALA A 24 4.25 16.40 -18.67
N THR A 25 3.53 15.90 -17.65
CA THR A 25 2.64 16.72 -16.80
C THR A 25 3.06 16.73 -15.33
N VAL A 26 4.23 16.20 -14.97
CA VAL A 26 4.79 16.30 -13.61
C VAL A 26 4.96 17.78 -13.30
N THR A 27 3.95 18.30 -12.63
CA THR A 27 3.89 19.67 -12.13
C THR A 27 3.85 19.56 -10.62
N TRP A 28 4.67 20.37 -9.94
CA TRP A 28 4.74 20.43 -8.48
C TRP A 28 3.39 20.83 -7.82
N ARG A 29 2.39 21.21 -8.62
CA ARG A 29 0.99 21.46 -8.23
C ARG A 29 0.30 20.25 -7.61
N GLY A 30 0.74 19.02 -7.90
CA GLY A 30 0.14 17.81 -7.31
C GLY A 30 0.17 17.82 -5.78
N TRP A 31 1.26 18.33 -5.18
CA TRP A 31 1.36 18.47 -3.72
C TRP A 31 0.40 19.51 -3.16
N GLU A 32 0.17 20.61 -3.89
CA GLU A 32 -0.78 21.64 -3.51
C GLU A 32 -2.22 21.10 -3.50
N GLU A 33 -2.58 20.29 -4.50
CA GLU A 33 -3.88 19.64 -4.58
C GLU A 33 -4.06 18.57 -3.51
N ILE A 34 -3.03 17.74 -3.24
CA ILE A 34 -3.06 16.79 -2.12
C ILE A 34 -3.25 17.54 -0.80
N TYR A 35 -2.53 18.65 -0.59
CA TYR A 35 -2.69 19.47 0.60
C TYR A 35 -4.11 20.04 0.72
N LYS A 36 -4.69 20.57 -0.37
CA LYS A 36 -6.09 21.05 -0.39
C LYS A 36 -7.09 19.93 -0.08
N MET A 37 -6.86 18.72 -0.59
CA MET A 37 -7.73 17.57 -0.34
C MET A 37 -7.65 17.14 1.13
N VAL A 38 -6.44 17.02 1.68
CA VAL A 38 -6.19 16.55 3.05
C VAL A 38 -6.58 17.59 4.10
N SER A 39 -6.42 18.88 3.80
CA SER A 39 -6.80 19.99 4.70
C SER A 39 -8.29 20.34 4.66
N LYS A 40 -9.06 19.75 3.75
CA LYS A 40 -10.51 19.89 3.71
C LYS A 40 -11.12 19.25 4.96
N GLY A 41 -11.98 19.98 5.68
CA GLY A 41 -12.46 19.59 7.01
C GLY A 41 -13.21 18.24 7.06
N ASP A 42 -13.88 17.85 5.97
CA ASP A 42 -14.56 16.56 5.83
C ASP A 42 -13.59 15.37 5.64
N ASN A 43 -12.38 15.63 5.14
CA ASN A 43 -11.34 14.63 4.92
C ASN A 43 -10.34 14.52 6.08
N MET A 44 -10.33 15.51 7.00
CA MET A 44 -9.42 15.55 8.14
C MET A 44 -9.47 14.27 9.02
N PRO A 45 -10.63 13.66 9.29
CA PRO A 45 -10.67 12.38 10.01
C PRO A 45 -9.96 11.26 9.27
N ILE A 46 -10.18 11.13 7.96
CA ILE A 46 -9.56 10.09 7.13
C ILE A 46 -8.05 10.30 7.07
N ALA A 47 -7.61 11.54 6.89
CA ALA A 47 -6.21 11.91 6.90
C ALA A 47 -5.51 11.52 8.21
N GLY A 48 -6.17 11.73 9.34
CA GLY A 48 -5.65 11.32 10.66
C GLY A 48 -5.62 9.80 10.85
N LEU A 49 -6.56 9.07 10.24
CA LEU A 49 -6.60 7.60 10.31
C LEU A 49 -5.51 6.93 9.47
N ILE A 50 -5.05 7.55 8.38
CA ILE A 50 -4.03 6.96 7.50
C ILE A 50 -2.75 6.56 8.27
N PRO A 51 -2.10 7.44 9.07
CA PRO A 51 -0.96 7.05 9.88
C PRO A 51 -1.25 5.90 10.85
N LEU A 52 -2.44 5.88 11.47
CA LEU A 52 -2.84 4.80 12.38
C LEU A 52 -2.99 3.47 11.64
N ILE A 53 -3.64 3.48 10.48
CA ILE A 53 -3.78 2.28 9.64
C ILE A 53 -2.40 1.76 9.23
N ILE A 54 -1.50 2.64 8.81
CA ILE A 54 -0.11 2.25 8.45
C ILE A 54 0.58 1.62 9.66
N PHE A 55 0.49 2.25 10.83
CA PHE A 55 1.10 1.76 12.06
C PHE A 55 0.57 0.38 12.47
N PHE A 56 -0.75 0.21 12.54
CA PHE A 56 -1.34 -1.07 12.93
C PHE A 56 -1.12 -2.15 11.88
N THR A 57 -1.12 -1.81 10.59
CA THR A 57 -0.78 -2.76 9.52
C THR A 57 0.65 -3.25 9.67
N TYR A 58 1.60 -2.33 9.91
CA TYR A 58 2.99 -2.68 10.18
C TYR A 58 3.11 -3.59 11.41
N LEU A 59 2.42 -3.27 12.50
CA LEU A 59 2.42 -4.06 13.73
C LEU A 59 1.87 -5.47 13.46
N SER A 60 0.72 -5.58 12.81
CA SER A 60 0.08 -6.87 12.50
C SER A 60 0.94 -7.75 11.59
N ILE A 61 1.59 -7.16 10.58
CA ILE A 61 2.50 -7.92 9.69
C ILE A 61 3.73 -8.38 10.47
N SER A 62 4.33 -7.49 11.27
CA SER A 62 5.52 -7.82 12.06
C SER A 62 5.24 -8.98 13.03
N GLU A 63 4.06 -8.98 13.65
CA GLU A 63 3.65 -10.02 14.58
C GLU A 63 3.34 -11.34 13.87
N ALA A 64 2.62 -11.28 12.75
CA ALA A 64 2.36 -12.45 11.93
C ALA A 64 3.66 -13.14 11.48
N LEU A 65 4.67 -12.37 11.06
CA LEU A 65 5.97 -12.91 10.64
C LEU A 65 6.76 -13.51 11.81
N ARG A 66 6.59 -12.97 13.02
CA ARG A 66 7.23 -13.51 14.23
C ARG A 66 6.63 -14.85 14.62
N HIS A 67 5.30 -14.95 14.62
CA HIS A 67 4.59 -16.19 14.92
C HIS A 67 4.83 -17.26 13.87
N ASP A 68 4.85 -16.90 12.58
CA ASP A 68 5.19 -17.84 11.50
C ASP A 68 6.58 -18.47 11.70
N ARG A 69 7.54 -17.70 12.23
CA ARG A 69 8.87 -18.21 12.56
C ARG A 69 8.84 -19.24 13.68
N LEU A 70 8.06 -19.02 14.73
CA LEU A 70 7.91 -19.95 15.86
C LEU A 70 7.25 -21.25 15.41
N ILE A 71 6.18 -21.15 14.60
CA ILE A 71 5.51 -22.30 13.98
C ILE A 71 6.50 -23.15 13.18
N ARG A 72 7.30 -22.52 12.32
CA ARG A 72 8.31 -23.22 11.50
C ARG A 72 9.42 -23.88 12.32
N GLN A 73 9.63 -23.45 13.57
CA GLN A 73 10.57 -24.05 14.50
C GLN A 73 9.92 -25.14 15.38
N GLY A 74 8.62 -25.39 15.24
CA GLY A 74 7.86 -26.32 16.09
C GLY A 74 7.62 -25.79 17.51
N ARG A 75 7.73 -24.47 17.72
CA ARG A 75 7.62 -23.77 19.02
C ARG A 75 6.30 -23.01 19.12
N GLU A 76 5.21 -23.64 18.69
CA GLU A 76 3.88 -23.01 18.64
C GLU A 76 3.34 -22.65 20.03
N ASP A 77 3.76 -23.41 21.04
CA ASP A 77 3.45 -23.21 22.45
C ASP A 77 3.99 -21.88 23.00
N GLU A 78 5.09 -21.37 22.46
CA GLU A 78 5.70 -20.12 22.90
C GLU A 78 5.05 -18.85 22.30
N ILE A 79 4.09 -19.00 21.36
CA ILE A 79 3.43 -17.86 20.71
C ILE A 79 2.68 -16.98 21.72
N LEU A 80 1.94 -17.61 22.64
CA LEU A 80 1.19 -16.86 23.65
C LEU A 80 2.12 -16.11 24.62
N ASP A 81 3.23 -16.74 24.99
CA ASP A 81 4.24 -16.10 25.86
C ASP A 81 4.92 -14.91 25.19
N GLU A 82 5.13 -14.97 23.87
CA GLU A 82 5.67 -13.85 23.10
C GLU A 82 4.65 -12.71 22.94
N MET A 83 3.35 -13.01 22.74
CA MET A 83 2.29 -11.99 22.62
C MET A 83 2.05 -11.20 23.92
N TYR A 84 2.33 -11.80 25.08
CA TYR A 84 2.14 -11.17 26.38
C TYR A 84 3.34 -10.33 26.85
N LYS A 85 4.45 -10.30 26.10
CA LYS A 85 5.60 -9.44 26.39
C LYS A 85 5.38 -8.00 25.90
#